data_AF-A0A2D7C723-F1
#
_entry.id   AF-A0A2D7C723-F1
#
_cell.length_a   1.000
_cell.length_b   1.000
_cell.length_c   1.000
_cell.angle_alpha   90.00
_cell.angle_beta   90.00
_cell.angle_gamma   90.00
#
_symmetry.space_group_name_H-M   'P 1'
#
loop_
_entity.id
_entity.type
_entity.pdbx_description
1 polymer ?
#
loop_
_entity_poly.entity_id
_entity_poly.type
_entity_poly.pdbx_seq_one_letter_code
_entity_poly.pdbx_strand_id
1 'polypeptide(L)'
;MGQGAEDAGGYEIDYDPAYEGLRHGEPRWANETPVSKMTTQHVKNALRTARSLAGNCSFSCDDDKWEDWAEILDRELASRSQRNQAKSKLPRVQETRVKTPVRGSKQQMKCHCGAVYAARTADLKRGWAKSCSKRCASIRREYGSPAATKIK
;
A
#
# COMPACT_ATOMS: atom_id res chain seq x y z
N MET A 1 1.89 63.12 -31.52
CA MET A 1 0.75 62.33 -31.05
C MET A 1 1.09 60.86 -31.23
N GLY A 2 0.98 60.10 -30.13
CA GLY A 2 0.86 58.64 -30.02
C GLY A 2 1.67 57.73 -30.93
N GLN A 3 2.73 57.13 -30.38
CA GLN A 3 3.43 55.96 -30.91
C GLN A 3 2.50 54.73 -30.87
N GLY A 4 2.27 54.08 -32.01
CA GLY A 4 1.65 52.76 -32.05
C GLY A 4 2.73 51.72 -31.80
N ALA A 5 2.88 51.31 -30.53
CA ALA A 5 3.68 50.15 -30.19
C ALA A 5 2.88 48.90 -30.58
N GLU A 6 3.46 48.16 -31.51
CA GLU A 6 3.01 46.90 -32.05
C GLU A 6 3.20 45.84 -30.96
N ASP A 7 2.24 45.75 -30.02
CA ASP A 7 2.28 44.75 -28.96
C ASP A 7 1.76 43.42 -29.51
N ALA A 8 2.67 42.69 -30.15
CA ALA A 8 2.50 41.27 -30.47
C ALA A 8 2.52 40.44 -29.18
N GLY A 9 1.55 40.68 -28.30
CA GLY A 9 1.30 39.90 -27.09
C GLY A 9 0.55 38.62 -27.43
N GLY A 10 1.18 37.73 -28.21
CA GLY A 10 0.72 36.36 -28.30
C GLY A 10 0.81 35.76 -26.91
N TYR A 11 -0.33 35.43 -26.30
CA TYR A 11 -0.34 34.69 -25.04
C TYR A 11 0.36 33.35 -25.30
N GLU A 12 1.59 33.20 -24.80
CA GLU A 12 2.17 31.88 -24.56
C GLU A 12 1.25 31.21 -23.54
N ILE A 13 0.34 30.37 -24.03
CA ILE A 13 -0.33 29.40 -23.15
C ILE A 13 0.80 28.48 -22.71
N ASP A 14 1.37 28.77 -21.54
CA ASP A 14 2.35 27.90 -20.91
C ASP A 14 1.81 26.48 -20.98
N TYR A 15 2.56 25.61 -21.65
CA TYR A 15 2.22 24.21 -21.76
C TYR A 15 2.11 23.64 -20.34
N ASP A 16 0.87 23.41 -19.88
CA ASP A 16 0.60 22.73 -18.62
C ASP A 16 0.28 21.24 -18.92
N PRO A 17 1.26 20.33 -18.74
CA PRO A 17 1.02 18.90 -18.90
C PRO A 17 -0.07 18.36 -17.98
N ALA A 18 -0.49 19.09 -16.94
CA ALA A 18 -1.66 18.74 -16.12
C ALA A 18 -2.94 18.71 -16.94
N TYR A 19 -3.11 19.69 -17.83
CA TYR A 19 -4.37 19.96 -18.53
C TYR A 19 -4.67 18.87 -19.57
N GLU A 20 -3.63 18.31 -20.20
CA GLU A 20 -3.75 17.20 -21.15
C GLU A 20 -4.03 15.85 -20.47
N GLY A 21 -3.50 15.68 -19.24
CA GLY A 21 -3.71 14.47 -18.43
C GLY A 21 -5.17 14.24 -18.00
N LEU A 22 -5.97 15.31 -17.92
CA LEU A 22 -7.41 15.21 -17.63
C LEU A 22 -8.19 14.49 -18.74
N ARG A 23 -7.78 14.62 -20.01
CA ARG A 23 -8.49 14.04 -21.17
C ARG A 23 -8.13 12.58 -21.44
N HIS A 24 -6.93 12.15 -21.07
CA HIS A 24 -6.39 10.85 -21.46
C HIS A 24 -6.37 9.79 -20.36
N GLY A 25 -6.80 10.10 -19.13
CA GLY A 25 -6.92 9.12 -18.05
C GLY A 25 -5.58 8.50 -17.59
N GLU A 26 -4.46 8.98 -18.11
CA GLU A 26 -3.10 8.56 -17.74
C GLU A 26 -2.28 9.79 -17.34
N PRO A 27 -1.90 9.92 -16.06
CA PRO A 27 -0.98 10.97 -15.62
C PRO A 27 0.42 10.72 -16.20
N ARG A 28 0.97 11.71 -16.91
CA ARG A 28 2.31 11.63 -17.55
C ARG A 28 3.46 12.10 -16.67
N TRP A 29 3.27 12.19 -15.36
CA TRP A 29 4.38 12.47 -14.44
C TRP A 29 4.79 11.19 -13.70
N ALA A 30 6.09 10.88 -13.74
CA ALA A 30 6.67 9.63 -13.26
C ALA A 30 6.41 9.31 -11.77
N ASN A 31 5.91 10.26 -10.99
CA ASN A 31 5.68 10.14 -9.55
C ASN A 31 4.19 10.16 -9.14
N GLU A 32 3.25 10.16 -10.09
CA GLU A 32 1.82 10.27 -9.76
C GLU A 32 1.10 8.92 -9.75
N THR A 33 0.28 8.71 -8.73
CA THR A 33 -0.60 7.54 -8.65
C THR A 33 -1.90 7.86 -9.34
N PRO A 34 -2.30 7.15 -10.42
CA PRO A 34 -3.57 7.41 -11.08
C PRO A 34 -4.73 7.13 -10.12
N VAL A 35 -5.80 7.92 -10.22
CA VAL A 35 -6.98 7.83 -9.32
C VAL A 35 -7.56 6.40 -9.29
N SER A 36 -7.53 5.69 -10.41
CA SER A 36 -7.96 4.29 -10.54
C SER A 36 -7.18 3.32 -9.63
N LYS A 37 -5.90 3.60 -9.35
CA LYS A 37 -5.03 2.81 -8.46
C LYS A 37 -5.07 3.27 -7.00
N MET A 38 -5.68 4.42 -6.70
CA MET A 38 -5.82 4.90 -5.33
C MET A 38 -6.76 4.03 -4.50
N THR A 39 -6.58 3.98 -3.17
CA THR A 39 -7.53 3.33 -2.26
C THR A 39 -8.82 4.17 -2.16
N THR A 40 -9.94 3.56 -1.76
CA THR A 40 -11.20 4.32 -1.53
C THR A 40 -11.03 5.42 -0.49
N GLN A 41 -10.18 5.21 0.52
CA GLN A 41 -9.88 6.20 1.54
C GLN A 41 -9.09 7.39 0.96
N HIS A 42 -8.11 7.12 0.08
CA HIS A 42 -7.37 8.18 -0.60
C HIS A 42 -8.29 9.05 -1.45
N VAL A 43 -9.18 8.44 -2.24
CA VAL A 43 -10.13 9.18 -3.09
C VAL A 43 -11.08 10.04 -2.25
N LYS A 44 -11.61 9.52 -1.13
CA LYS A 44 -12.47 10.28 -0.21
C LYS A 44 -11.74 11.47 0.45
N ASN A 45 -10.49 11.27 0.85
CA ASN A 45 -9.69 12.33 1.45
C ASN A 45 -9.36 13.41 0.42
N ALA A 46 -8.94 13.01 -0.78
CA ALA A 46 -8.66 13.94 -1.89
C ALA A 46 -9.90 14.75 -2.27
N LEU A 47 -11.07 14.12 -2.35
CA LEU A 47 -12.34 14.79 -2.65
C LEU A 47 -12.67 15.87 -1.62
N ARG A 48 -12.45 15.58 -0.33
CA ARG A 48 -12.68 16.57 0.74
C ARG A 48 -11.76 17.77 0.56
N THR A 49 -10.49 17.55 0.24
CA THR A 49 -9.53 18.62 0.00
C THR A 49 -9.92 19.42 -1.24
N ALA A 50 -10.23 18.77 -2.36
CA ALA A 50 -10.64 19.44 -3.59
C ALA A 50 -11.86 20.35 -3.37
N ARG A 51 -12.90 19.85 -2.72
CA ARG A 51 -14.09 20.65 -2.38
C ARG A 51 -13.82 21.78 -1.37
N SER A 52 -12.79 21.65 -0.55
CA SER A 52 -12.40 22.69 0.40
C SER A 52 -11.58 23.79 -0.26
N LEU A 53 -10.95 23.50 -1.40
CA LEU A 53 -10.16 24.45 -2.16
C LEU A 53 -11.01 25.14 -3.22
N ALA A 54 -11.95 24.41 -3.83
CA ALA A 54 -13.06 24.99 -4.58
C ALA A 54 -13.86 25.94 -3.67
N GLY A 55 -14.05 27.18 -4.11
CA GLY A 55 -14.66 28.30 -3.40
C GLY A 55 -13.72 29.08 -2.46
N ASN A 56 -12.50 28.59 -2.23
CA ASN A 56 -11.49 29.26 -1.39
C ASN A 56 -10.24 29.68 -2.17
N CYS A 57 -10.17 29.38 -3.46
CA CYS A 57 -9.09 29.81 -4.33
C CYS A 57 -9.19 31.30 -4.65
N SER A 58 -8.04 31.99 -4.60
CA SER A 58 -7.94 33.41 -4.94
C SER A 58 -8.01 33.68 -6.44
N PHE A 59 -7.88 32.63 -7.26
CA PHE A 59 -7.86 32.72 -8.72
C PHE A 59 -8.88 31.76 -9.33
N SER A 60 -9.66 32.24 -10.30
CA SER A 60 -10.78 31.47 -10.88
C SER A 60 -10.32 30.23 -11.65
N CYS A 61 -9.16 30.25 -12.30
CA CYS A 61 -8.67 29.04 -13.00
C CYS A 61 -8.28 27.91 -12.04
N ASP A 62 -7.84 28.23 -10.83
CA ASP A 62 -7.58 27.21 -9.81
C ASP A 62 -8.90 26.68 -9.26
N ASP A 63 -9.90 27.54 -9.12
CA ASP A 63 -11.23 27.17 -8.68
C ASP A 63 -11.88 26.15 -9.62
N ASP A 64 -11.94 26.48 -10.92
CA ASP A 64 -12.45 25.60 -11.97
C ASP A 64 -11.72 24.24 -11.98
N LYS A 65 -10.39 24.27 -11.77
CA LYS A 65 -9.57 23.06 -11.69
C LYS A 65 -9.93 22.19 -10.48
N TRP A 66 -10.18 22.78 -9.32
CA TRP A 66 -10.58 22.02 -8.14
C TRP A 66 -12.00 21.45 -8.27
N GLU A 67 -12.90 22.16 -8.95
CA GLU A 67 -14.22 21.65 -9.31
C GLU A 67 -14.13 20.44 -10.25
N ASP A 68 -13.34 20.55 -11.33
CA ASP A 68 -13.08 19.43 -12.26
C ASP A 68 -12.53 18.20 -11.52
N TRP A 69 -11.57 18.41 -10.61
CA TRP A 69 -11.02 17.33 -9.79
C TRP A 69 -12.07 16.72 -8.85
N ALA A 70 -12.93 17.54 -8.25
CA ALA A 70 -14.01 17.06 -7.39
C ALA A 70 -14.98 16.17 -8.19
N GLU A 71 -15.36 16.57 -9.41
CA GLU A 71 -16.20 15.77 -10.29
C GLU A 71 -15.58 14.42 -10.67
N ILE A 72 -14.29 14.42 -11.03
CA ILE A 72 -13.55 13.20 -11.38
C ILE A 72 -13.52 12.22 -10.19
N LEU A 73 -13.24 12.72 -8.99
CA LEU A 73 -13.14 11.93 -7.78
C LEU A 73 -14.51 11.36 -7.35
N ASP A 74 -15.58 12.16 -7.44
CA ASP A 74 -16.95 11.69 -7.18
C ASP A 74 -17.38 10.61 -8.17
N ARG A 75 -17.11 10.82 -9.47
CA ARG A 75 -17.39 9.82 -10.52
C ARG A 75 -16.67 8.51 -10.26
N GLU A 76 -15.42 8.56 -9.81
CA GLU A 76 -14.66 7.36 -9.48
C GLU A 76 -15.18 6.65 -8.22
N LEU A 77 -15.66 7.38 -7.20
CA LEU A 77 -16.32 6.76 -6.04
C LEU A 77 -17.63 6.07 -6.44
N ALA A 78 -18.43 6.71 -7.30
CA ALA A 78 -19.65 6.13 -7.83
C ALA A 78 -19.36 4.86 -8.66
N SER A 79 -18.34 4.90 -9.53
CA SER A 79 -17.90 3.77 -10.34
C SER A 79 -17.48 2.57 -9.47
N ARG A 80 -16.79 2.83 -8.34
CA ARG A 80 -16.38 1.79 -7.38
C ARG A 80 -17.57 1.17 -6.68
N SER A 81 -18.55 1.98 -6.28
CA SER A 81 -19.80 1.49 -5.67
C SER A 81 -20.53 0.54 -6.63
N GLN A 82 -20.70 0.94 -7.90
CA GLN A 82 -21.34 0.10 -8.92
C GLN A 82 -20.57 -1.19 -9.18
N ARG A 83 -19.23 -1.13 -9.31
CA ARG A 83 -18.37 -2.31 -9.46
C ARG A 83 -18.50 -3.28 -8.27
N ASN A 84 -18.59 -2.76 -7.05
CA ASN A 84 -18.77 -3.58 -5.86
C ASN A 84 -20.17 -4.22 -5.80
N GLN A 85 -21.21 -3.50 -6.20
CA GLN A 85 -22.57 -4.06 -6.30
C GLN A 85 -22.67 -5.15 -7.38
N ALA A 86 -21.97 -4.99 -8.51
CA ALA A 86 -21.87 -6.03 -9.53
C ALA A 86 -21.14 -7.27 -8.99
N LYS A 87 -20.04 -7.09 -8.26
CA LYS A 87 -19.29 -8.18 -7.61
C LYS A 87 -20.10 -8.92 -6.54
N SER A 88 -20.93 -8.23 -5.76
CA SER A 88 -21.76 -8.88 -4.75
C SER A 88 -22.90 -9.72 -5.33
N LYS A 89 -23.32 -9.44 -6.57
CA LYS A 89 -24.34 -10.22 -7.28
C LYS A 89 -23.81 -11.50 -7.91
N LEU A 90 -22.49 -11.61 -8.08
CA LEU A 90 -21.86 -12.84 -8.57
C LEU A 90 -21.83 -13.90 -7.46
N PRO A 91 -22.11 -15.18 -7.77
CA PRO A 91 -22.01 -16.26 -6.79
C PRO A 91 -20.57 -16.30 -6.26
N ARG A 92 -20.43 -16.23 -4.94
CA ARG A 92 -19.14 -16.21 -4.25
C ARG A 92 -18.43 -17.54 -4.47
N VAL A 93 -17.55 -17.60 -5.47
CA VAL A 93 -16.61 -18.71 -5.64
C VAL A 93 -15.74 -18.75 -4.39
N GLN A 94 -15.91 -19.78 -3.58
CA GLN A 94 -15.07 -20.00 -2.40
C GLN A 94 -13.69 -20.46 -2.89
N GLU A 95 -12.82 -19.52 -3.25
CA GLU A 95 -11.40 -19.83 -3.39
C GLU A 95 -10.91 -20.39 -2.05
N THR A 96 -10.34 -21.60 -2.11
CA THR A 96 -9.70 -22.25 -0.97
C THR A 96 -8.55 -21.36 -0.52
N ARG A 97 -8.83 -20.55 0.51
CA ARG A 97 -7.85 -19.64 1.10
C ARG A 97 -6.66 -20.45 1.59
N VAL A 98 -5.59 -20.51 0.79
CA VAL A 98 -4.31 -21.10 1.17
C VAL A 98 -3.86 -20.34 2.41
N LYS A 99 -3.93 -20.99 3.57
CA LYS A 99 -3.50 -20.42 4.85
C LYS A 99 -2.02 -20.09 4.69
N THR A 100 -1.69 -18.80 4.61
CA THR A 100 -0.30 -18.36 4.62
C THR A 100 0.36 -18.90 5.89
N PRO A 101 1.59 -19.45 5.80
CA PRO A 101 2.26 -20.02 6.96
C PRO A 101 2.44 -18.92 8.01
N VAL A 102 1.78 -19.08 9.16
CA VAL A 102 1.86 -18.13 10.27
C VAL A 102 3.33 -18.01 10.69
N ARG A 103 3.89 -16.80 10.56
CA ARG A 103 5.25 -16.50 11.00
C ARG A 103 5.35 -16.77 12.50
N GLY A 104 6.26 -17.66 12.90
CA GLY A 104 6.53 -17.95 14.32
C GLY A 104 5.89 -19.22 14.89
N SER A 105 5.56 -20.22 14.08
CA SER A 105 5.18 -21.54 14.60
C SER A 105 6.25 -22.09 15.55
N LYS A 106 5.82 -22.58 16.71
CA LYS A 106 6.69 -23.13 17.76
C LYS A 106 6.51 -24.65 17.82
N GLN A 107 7.61 -25.35 18.05
CA GLN A 107 7.67 -26.80 18.29
C GLN A 107 8.17 -27.02 19.72
N GLN A 108 7.54 -27.94 20.45
CA GLN A 108 8.05 -28.37 21.75
C GLN A 108 9.27 -29.29 21.58
N MET A 109 10.31 -29.01 22.34
CA MET A 109 11.60 -29.70 22.30
C MET A 109 12.01 -30.13 23.72
N LYS A 110 12.62 -31.31 23.85
CA LYS A 110 13.26 -31.79 25.07
C LYS A 110 14.77 -31.67 24.94
N CYS A 111 15.41 -30.89 25.81
CA CYS A 111 16.86 -30.76 25.83
C CYS A 111 17.53 -32.00 26.46
N HIS A 112 18.84 -32.16 26.26
CA HIS A 112 19.61 -33.24 26.90
C HIS A 112 19.56 -33.19 28.43
N CYS A 113 19.39 -32.00 29.01
CA CYS A 113 19.22 -31.82 30.46
C CYS A 113 17.81 -32.19 30.96
N GLY A 114 16.92 -32.64 30.08
CA GLY A 114 15.54 -33.01 30.41
C GLY A 114 14.53 -31.88 30.33
N ALA A 115 14.96 -30.61 30.26
CA ALA A 115 14.06 -29.45 30.19
C ALA A 115 13.24 -29.42 28.90
N VAL A 116 11.94 -29.14 29.02
CA VAL A 116 11.01 -28.95 27.90
C VAL A 116 10.88 -27.46 27.58
N TYR A 117 11.03 -27.09 26.32
CA TYR A 117 10.95 -25.70 25.88
C TYR A 117 10.33 -25.57 24.48
N ALA A 118 9.75 -24.40 24.19
CA ALA A 118 9.15 -24.11 22.89
C ALA A 118 10.16 -23.37 21.99
N ALA A 119 10.57 -24.01 20.90
CA ALA A 119 11.49 -23.45 19.91
C ALA A 119 10.75 -23.03 18.64
N ARG A 120 11.11 -21.91 18.01
CA ARG A 120 10.55 -21.56 16.70
C ARG A 120 11.04 -22.55 15.65
N THR A 121 10.15 -22.99 14.77
CA THR A 121 10.50 -23.90 13.65
C THR A 121 11.57 -23.30 12.74
N ALA A 122 11.54 -21.98 12.53
CA ALA A 122 12.56 -21.24 11.76
C ALA A 122 13.95 -21.33 12.42
N ASP A 123 14.03 -21.19 13.75
CA ASP A 123 15.29 -21.28 14.49
C ASP A 123 15.83 -22.71 14.44
N LEU A 124 14.97 -23.72 14.60
CA LEU A 124 15.37 -25.13 14.43
C LEU A 124 15.93 -25.43 13.03
N LYS A 125 15.31 -24.88 11.97
CA LYS A 125 15.80 -25.01 10.58
C LYS A 125 17.15 -24.32 10.38
N ARG A 126 17.39 -23.18 11.02
CA ARG A 126 18.68 -22.47 11.02
C ARG A 126 19.75 -23.16 11.87
N GLY A 127 19.41 -24.25 12.55
CA GLY A 127 20.30 -24.95 13.47
C GLY A 127 20.41 -24.31 14.85
N TRP A 128 19.61 -23.28 15.12
CA TRP A 128 19.49 -22.59 16.41
C TRP A 128 18.45 -23.29 17.29
N ALA A 129 18.35 -22.88 18.57
CA ALA A 129 17.39 -23.42 19.53
C ALA A 129 17.44 -24.96 19.71
N LYS A 130 18.61 -25.59 19.55
CA LYS A 130 18.88 -27.02 19.83
C LYS A 130 19.16 -27.33 21.30
N SER A 131 19.08 -26.32 22.16
CA SER A 131 19.34 -26.39 23.59
C SER A 131 18.40 -25.43 24.32
N CYS A 132 18.01 -25.75 25.56
CA CYS A 132 17.08 -24.92 26.34
C CYS A 132 17.73 -23.63 26.89
N SER A 133 19.06 -23.60 27.03
CA SER A 133 19.80 -22.48 27.62
C SER A 133 21.18 -22.31 26.99
N LYS A 134 21.79 -21.14 27.20
CA LYS A 134 23.17 -20.84 26.78
C LYS A 134 24.17 -21.86 27.35
N ARG A 135 24.01 -22.24 28.63
CA ARG A 135 24.83 -23.26 29.29
C ARG A 135 24.77 -24.60 28.56
N CYS A 136 23.56 -25.12 28.29
CA CYS A 136 23.40 -26.37 27.55
C CYS A 136 23.90 -26.27 26.10
N ALA A 137 23.88 -25.08 25.50
CA ALA A 137 24.47 -24.86 24.19
C ALA A 137 26.01 -24.90 24.23
N SER A 138 26.65 -24.34 25.25
CA SER A 138 28.11 -24.42 25.45
C SER A 138 28.55 -25.85 25.71
N ILE A 139 27.88 -26.56 26.63
CA ILE A 139 28.18 -27.97 26.93
C ILE A 139 28.10 -28.82 25.67
N ARG A 140 27.10 -28.58 24.82
CA ARG A 140 26.97 -29.28 23.54
C ARG A 140 28.12 -28.99 22.56
N ARG A 141 28.66 -27.76 22.55
CA ARG A 141 29.78 -27.38 21.68
C ARG A 141 31.10 -27.96 22.18
N GLU A 142 31.30 -27.98 23.49
CA GLU A 142 32.55 -28.38 24.13
C GLU A 142 32.65 -29.91 24.33
N TYR A 143 31.56 -30.55 24.75
CA TYR A 143 31.51 -31.97 25.14
C TYR A 143 30.69 -32.86 24.19
N GLY A 144 30.19 -32.32 23.08
CA GLY A 144 29.50 -33.12 22.05
C GLY A 144 28.15 -33.72 22.47
N SER A 145 27.50 -33.18 23.50
CA SER A 145 26.20 -33.69 23.99
C SER A 145 25.10 -33.73 22.91
N PRO A 146 24.08 -34.61 23.01
CA PRO A 146 23.05 -34.71 21.99
C PRO A 146 22.21 -33.41 21.86
N ALA A 147 21.74 -33.16 20.65
CA ALA A 147 20.81 -32.05 20.37
C ALA A 147 19.42 -32.35 20.96
N ALA A 148 18.66 -31.29 21.26
CA ALA A 148 17.29 -31.45 21.74
C ALA A 148 16.40 -32.23 20.76
N THR A 149 15.55 -33.10 21.28
CA THR A 149 14.62 -33.94 20.52
C THR A 149 13.22 -33.30 20.48
N LYS A 150 12.46 -33.57 19.41
CA LYS A 150 11.08 -33.07 19.30
C LYS A 150 10.18 -33.88 20.21
N ILE A 151 9.35 -33.20 21.00
CA ILE A 151 8.23 -33.83 21.69
C ILE A 151 7.02 -33.69 20.74
N LYS A 152 6.32 -34.81 20.54
CA LYS A 152 5.05 -34.84 19.81
C LYS A 152 3.92 -34.42 20.72
#